data_AF-A0A059G3L9-F1
#
_entry.id   AF-A0A059G3L9-F1
#
_cell.length_a   1.000
_cell.length_b   1.000
_cell.length_c   1.000
_cell.angle_alpha   90.00
_cell.angle_beta   90.00
_cell.angle_gamma   90.00
#
_symmetry.space_group_name_H-M   'P 1'
#
loop_
_entity.id
_entity.type
_entity.pdbx_description
1 polymer ?
#
loop_
_entity_poly.entity_id
_entity_poly.type
_entity_poly.pdbx_seq_one_letter_code
_entity_poly.pdbx_strand_id
1 'polypeptide(L)'
;MIGAMLAGVFGLFALVAFNIPPSVMPETACRVDRKDPAHTVILLDQSDPFNPNDLDWVHEFVDTEARALPKYGRLTVMTPNAASPFDPKVIFVKCSPGSVADANPITQNPKMIEQTWQSTFYKPLIAEIETALQDTRQPSSPLFESLYTIADRADFQSSAENRRVVVVSDLMQHSDGFSFYKVGADYDAYLGSKAAETKPHMDHVQVVARIVPRQIYDLPLADVKAFWRAYFTEAGAEYGSVN
;
A
#
# COMPACT_ATOMS: atom_id res chain seq x y z
N MET A 1 -43.75 -34.31 -0.84
CA MET A 1 -43.85 -32.94 -1.40
C MET A 1 -43.44 -31.86 -0.41
N ILE A 2 -43.93 -31.87 0.85
CA ILE A 2 -43.60 -30.83 1.86
C ILE A 2 -42.09 -30.74 2.17
N GLY A 3 -41.38 -31.86 2.32
CA GLY A 3 -39.94 -31.87 2.57
C GLY A 3 -39.09 -31.27 1.44
N ALA A 4 -39.50 -31.46 0.18
CA ALA A 4 -38.83 -30.85 -0.99
C ALA A 4 -39.09 -29.34 -1.07
N MET A 5 -40.30 -28.89 -0.70
CA MET A 5 -40.62 -27.46 -0.60
C MET A 5 -39.84 -26.77 0.53
N LEU A 6 -39.73 -27.40 1.71
CA LEU A 6 -38.95 -26.85 2.82
C LEU A 6 -37.46 -26.77 2.49
N ALA A 7 -36.88 -27.80 1.85
CA ALA A 7 -35.50 -27.78 1.39
C ALA A 7 -35.25 -26.69 0.34
N GLY A 8 -36.21 -26.45 -0.57
CA GLY A 8 -36.14 -25.36 -1.54
C GLY A 8 -36.15 -23.97 -0.90
N VAL A 9 -37.02 -23.76 0.10
CA VAL A 9 -37.10 -22.48 0.84
C VAL A 9 -35.83 -22.24 1.68
N PHE A 10 -35.36 -23.26 2.42
CA PHE A 10 -34.11 -23.15 3.17
C PHE A 10 -32.89 -22.94 2.26
N GLY A 11 -32.83 -23.62 1.12
CA GLY A 11 -31.78 -23.45 0.11
C GLY A 11 -31.78 -22.03 -0.47
N LEU A 12 -32.95 -21.48 -0.79
CA LEU A 12 -33.09 -20.11 -1.28
C LEU A 12 -32.72 -19.08 -0.20
N PHE A 13 -33.13 -19.30 1.04
CA PHE A 13 -32.83 -18.42 2.16
C PHE A 13 -31.34 -18.42 2.50
N ALA A 14 -30.69 -19.58 2.48
CA ALA A 14 -29.25 -19.70 2.61
C ALA A 14 -28.53 -18.96 1.46
N LEU A 15 -28.96 -19.16 0.22
CA LEU A 15 -28.42 -18.44 -0.94
C LEU A 15 -28.52 -16.91 -0.77
N VAL A 16 -29.67 -16.41 -0.33
CA VAL A 16 -29.85 -14.96 -0.11
C VAL A 16 -28.98 -14.47 1.05
N ALA A 17 -28.96 -15.18 2.19
CA ALA A 17 -28.20 -14.80 3.36
C ALA A 17 -26.67 -14.78 3.10
N PHE A 18 -26.15 -15.73 2.32
CA PHE A 18 -24.73 -15.76 1.93
C PHE A 18 -24.35 -14.72 0.87
N ASN A 19 -25.32 -14.08 0.20
CA ASN A 19 -25.08 -13.07 -0.85
C ASN A 19 -25.44 -11.64 -0.43
N ILE A 20 -25.68 -11.39 0.87
CA ILE A 20 -25.86 -10.02 1.37
C ILE A 20 -24.51 -9.31 1.33
N PRO A 21 -24.37 -8.16 0.62
CA PRO A 21 -23.13 -7.42 0.60
C PRO A 21 -22.79 -6.89 2.01
N PRO A 22 -21.51 -6.88 2.41
CA PRO A 22 -21.12 -6.36 3.71
C PRO A 22 -21.48 -4.89 3.84
N SER A 23 -21.80 -4.46 5.07
CA SER A 23 -21.95 -3.04 5.38
C SER A 23 -20.61 -2.32 5.28
N VAL A 24 -20.65 -1.08 4.79
CA VAL A 24 -19.46 -0.26 4.56
C VAL A 24 -19.55 1.06 5.32
N MET A 25 -18.40 1.59 5.73
CA MET A 25 -18.25 2.91 6.31
C MET A 25 -18.47 3.98 5.22
N PRO A 26 -19.33 4.99 5.42
CA PRO A 26 -19.64 5.99 4.40
C PRO A 26 -18.43 6.76 3.86
N GLU A 27 -17.46 7.06 4.72
CA GLU A 27 -16.30 7.90 4.40
C GLU A 27 -15.24 7.18 3.58
N THR A 28 -14.99 5.90 3.88
CA THR A 28 -13.91 5.12 3.26
C THR A 28 -14.40 4.04 2.31
N ALA A 29 -15.70 3.74 2.30
CA ALA A 29 -16.31 2.58 1.65
C ALA A 29 -15.71 1.23 2.09
N CYS A 30 -14.94 1.20 3.18
CA CYS A 30 -14.37 -0.03 3.74
C CYS A 30 -15.37 -0.77 4.60
N ARG A 31 -15.19 -2.09 4.72
CA ARG A 31 -16.12 -2.94 5.44
C ARG A 31 -16.11 -2.62 6.94
N VAL A 32 -17.29 -2.59 7.55
CA VAL A 32 -17.42 -2.33 9.00
C VAL A 32 -16.81 -3.46 9.83
N ASP A 33 -16.83 -4.69 9.31
CA ASP A 33 -16.23 -5.87 9.96
C ASP A 33 -14.71 -5.94 9.87
N ARG A 34 -14.07 -5.00 9.16
CA ARG A 34 -12.61 -4.92 8.92
C ARG A 34 -11.99 -6.16 8.27
N LYS A 35 -12.81 -6.99 7.61
CA LYS A 35 -12.36 -8.18 6.87
C LYS A 35 -12.10 -7.83 5.42
N ASP A 36 -11.15 -6.94 5.21
CA ASP A 36 -10.77 -6.49 3.86
C ASP A 36 -10.04 -7.65 3.14
N PRO A 37 -10.48 -8.03 1.92
CA PRO A 37 -9.95 -9.19 1.20
C PRO A 37 -8.50 -9.03 0.76
N ALA A 38 -8.07 -7.78 0.59
CA ALA A 38 -6.71 -7.39 0.28
C ALA A 38 -6.44 -5.99 0.86
N HIS A 39 -5.19 -5.69 1.16
CA HIS A 39 -4.78 -4.35 1.54
C HIS A 39 -3.41 -4.02 0.96
N THR A 40 -3.39 -3.00 0.11
CA THR A 40 -2.18 -2.41 -0.45
C THR A 40 -1.89 -1.09 0.27
N VAL A 41 -0.70 -0.97 0.84
CA VAL A 41 -0.15 0.30 1.34
C VAL A 41 0.88 0.81 0.35
N ILE A 42 0.68 2.01 -0.19
CA ILE A 42 1.66 2.72 -1.00
C ILE A 42 2.37 3.73 -0.10
N LEU A 43 3.67 3.56 0.10
CA LEU A 43 4.54 4.52 0.78
C LEU A 43 5.21 5.39 -0.29
N LEU A 44 4.72 6.62 -0.44
CA LEU A 44 5.26 7.64 -1.33
C LEU A 44 6.29 8.46 -0.56
N ASP A 45 7.56 8.16 -0.78
CA ASP A 45 8.66 8.92 -0.20
C ASP A 45 9.04 10.09 -1.10
N GLN A 46 9.01 11.28 -0.50
CA GLN A 46 9.29 12.53 -1.16
C GLN A 46 10.34 13.32 -0.38
N SER A 47 11.61 13.00 -0.66
CA SER A 47 12.75 13.79 -0.18
C SER A 47 12.89 15.14 -0.93
N ASP A 48 12.47 15.22 -2.20
CA ASP A 48 12.41 16.47 -2.99
C ASP A 48 11.16 16.55 -3.87
N PRO A 49 10.77 17.73 -4.40
CA PRO A 49 9.56 17.89 -5.19
C PRO A 49 9.66 17.14 -6.52
N PHE A 50 8.58 16.44 -6.87
CA PHE A 50 8.44 15.79 -8.17
C PHE A 50 8.36 16.84 -9.30
N ASN A 51 9.00 16.56 -10.44
CA ASN A 51 8.84 17.35 -11.65
C ASN A 51 7.45 17.03 -12.26
N PRO A 52 6.75 17.96 -12.93
CA PRO A 52 5.52 17.68 -13.66
C PRO A 52 5.48 16.36 -14.47
N ASN A 53 6.59 15.96 -15.10
CA ASN A 53 6.66 14.68 -15.84
C ASN A 53 6.55 13.44 -14.94
N ASP A 54 6.93 13.55 -13.67
CA ASP A 54 6.84 12.44 -12.72
C ASP A 54 5.41 12.26 -12.20
N LEU A 55 4.55 13.29 -12.26
CA LEU A 55 3.16 13.22 -11.81
C LEU A 55 2.33 12.27 -12.67
N ASP A 56 2.45 12.36 -13.99
CA ASP A 56 1.73 11.46 -14.91
C ASP A 56 2.10 9.99 -14.65
N TRP A 57 3.39 9.73 -14.38
CA TRP A 57 3.86 8.41 -14.00
C TRP A 57 3.29 7.94 -12.66
N VAL A 58 3.29 8.80 -11.63
CA VAL A 58 2.68 8.48 -10.33
C VAL A 58 1.18 8.17 -10.51
N HIS A 59 0.48 8.93 -11.35
CA HIS A 59 -0.94 8.71 -11.63
C HIS A 59 -1.19 7.34 -12.26
N GLU A 60 -0.46 7.00 -13.33
CA GLU A 60 -0.59 5.69 -14.01
C GLU A 60 -0.26 4.54 -13.05
N PHE A 61 0.78 4.72 -12.24
CA PHE A 61 1.20 3.73 -11.28
C PHE A 61 0.15 3.48 -10.19
N VAL A 62 -0.36 4.56 -9.60
CA VAL A 62 -1.39 4.49 -8.56
C VAL A 62 -2.71 3.97 -9.14
N ASP A 63 -3.08 4.33 -10.37
CA ASP A 63 -4.22 3.74 -11.09
C ASP A 63 -4.06 2.22 -11.21
N THR A 64 -2.87 1.76 -11.60
CA THR A 64 -2.57 0.33 -11.75
C THR A 64 -2.73 -0.43 -10.43
N GLU A 65 -2.11 0.06 -9.34
CA GLU A 65 -2.20 -0.59 -8.02
C GLU A 65 -3.64 -0.50 -7.46
N ALA A 66 -4.37 0.59 -7.71
CA ALA A 66 -5.76 0.75 -7.32
C ALA A 66 -6.71 -0.20 -8.08
N ARG A 67 -6.47 -0.44 -9.37
CA ARG A 67 -7.26 -1.35 -10.21
C ARG A 67 -6.98 -2.82 -9.92
N ALA A 68 -5.78 -3.15 -9.43
CA ALA A 68 -5.44 -4.51 -9.01
C ALA A 68 -6.18 -4.95 -7.74
N LEU A 69 -6.74 -4.00 -6.97
CA LEU A 69 -7.49 -4.33 -5.77
C LEU A 69 -8.85 -4.96 -6.11
N PRO A 70 -9.19 -6.11 -5.49
CA PRO A 70 -10.53 -6.67 -5.61
C PRO A 70 -11.55 -5.71 -4.99
N LYS A 71 -12.84 -5.94 -5.27
CA LYS A 71 -13.92 -5.24 -4.56
C LYS A 71 -13.76 -5.36 -3.04
N TYR A 72 -13.90 -4.24 -2.35
CA TYR A 72 -13.62 -4.04 -0.92
C TYR A 72 -12.13 -4.11 -0.51
N GLY A 73 -11.21 -4.34 -1.45
CA GLY A 73 -9.78 -4.25 -1.20
C GLY A 73 -9.40 -2.84 -0.79
N ARG A 74 -8.60 -2.71 0.28
CA ARG A 74 -8.21 -1.43 0.85
C ARG A 74 -6.97 -0.89 0.17
N LEU A 75 -7.00 0.39 -0.20
CA LEU A 75 -5.82 1.16 -0.57
C LEU A 75 -5.52 2.16 0.54
N THR A 76 -4.26 2.22 0.95
CA THR A 76 -3.77 3.27 1.82
C THR A 76 -2.54 3.90 1.21
N VAL A 77 -2.55 5.21 1.05
CA VAL A 77 -1.38 5.97 0.60
C VAL A 77 -0.83 6.73 1.80
N MET A 78 0.47 6.60 2.03
CA MET A 78 1.18 7.26 3.11
C MET A 78 2.43 7.94 2.57
N THR A 79 2.94 8.91 3.30
CA THR A 79 4.28 9.47 3.10
C THR A 79 5.06 9.38 4.42
N PRO A 80 6.39 9.18 4.37
CA PRO A 80 7.23 9.27 5.57
C PRO A 80 7.02 10.60 6.29
N ASN A 81 7.40 10.65 7.57
CA ASN A 81 7.24 11.86 8.38
C ASN A 81 8.55 12.21 9.08
N ALA A 82 9.28 13.16 8.53
CA ALA A 82 10.55 13.63 9.09
C ALA A 82 10.45 14.10 10.55
N ALA A 83 9.32 14.71 10.94
CA ALA A 83 9.12 15.25 12.30
C ALA A 83 8.75 14.18 13.32
N SER A 84 8.11 13.10 12.88
CA SER A 84 7.74 11.95 13.71
C SER A 84 7.96 10.66 12.91
N PRO A 85 9.20 10.13 12.86
CA PRO A 85 9.59 9.02 11.98
C PRO A 85 8.70 7.78 12.03
N PHE A 86 8.15 7.47 13.21
CA PHE A 86 7.27 6.31 13.44
C PHE A 86 5.77 6.63 13.26
N ASP A 87 5.43 7.82 12.78
CA ASP A 87 4.06 8.25 12.49
C ASP A 87 3.95 8.75 11.04
N PRO A 88 4.03 7.84 10.04
CA PRO A 88 3.91 8.21 8.64
C PRO A 88 2.53 8.83 8.37
N LYS A 89 2.52 9.91 7.58
CA LYS A 89 1.30 10.67 7.33
C LYS A 89 0.41 9.91 6.34
N VAL A 90 -0.83 9.69 6.73
CA VAL A 90 -1.85 9.09 5.86
C VAL A 90 -2.39 10.14 4.91
N ILE A 91 -2.22 9.92 3.61
CA ILE A 91 -2.69 10.80 2.54
C ILE A 91 -4.07 10.35 2.04
N PHE A 92 -4.28 9.04 1.91
CA PHE A 92 -5.53 8.49 1.40
C PHE A 92 -5.84 7.14 2.03
N VAL A 93 -7.10 6.89 2.37
CA VAL A 93 -7.60 5.56 2.76
C VAL A 93 -9.01 5.36 2.22
N LYS A 94 -9.17 4.41 1.30
CA LYS A 94 -10.49 3.93 0.86
C LYS A 94 -10.43 2.48 0.42
N CYS A 95 -11.59 1.85 0.34
CA CYS A 95 -11.74 0.53 -0.25
C CYS A 95 -12.34 0.60 -1.65
N SER A 96 -11.83 -0.26 -2.54
CA SER A 96 -12.22 -0.30 -3.95
C SER A 96 -13.71 -0.67 -4.07
N PRO A 97 -14.51 0.07 -4.86
CA PRO A 97 -15.90 -0.30 -5.14
C PRO A 97 -16.00 -1.55 -6.05
N GLY A 98 -14.85 -2.08 -6.50
CA GLY A 98 -14.74 -3.11 -7.52
C GLY A 98 -14.43 -2.49 -8.90
N SER A 99 -13.81 -3.28 -9.76
CA SER A 99 -13.49 -2.87 -11.13
C SER A 99 -14.42 -3.56 -12.15
N VAL A 100 -14.39 -3.10 -13.39
CA VAL A 100 -15.09 -3.77 -14.50
C VAL A 100 -14.58 -5.20 -14.71
N ALA A 101 -13.33 -5.50 -14.35
CA ALA A 101 -12.78 -6.85 -14.47
C ALA A 101 -13.49 -7.87 -13.56
N ASP A 102 -14.06 -7.41 -12.43
CA ASP A 102 -14.80 -8.25 -11.48
C ASP A 102 -16.31 -8.27 -11.77
N ALA A 103 -16.77 -7.52 -12.77
CA ALA A 103 -18.18 -7.34 -13.06
C ALA A 103 -18.74 -8.48 -13.93
N ASN A 104 -19.93 -8.97 -13.61
CA ASN A 104 -20.64 -9.88 -14.52
C ASN A 104 -21.29 -9.05 -15.64
N PRO A 105 -20.82 -9.15 -16.90
CA PRO A 105 -21.28 -8.30 -18.00
C PRO A 105 -22.75 -8.54 -18.39
N ILE A 106 -23.34 -9.65 -17.96
CA ILE A 106 -24.75 -10.00 -18.23
C ILE A 106 -25.69 -9.28 -17.24
N THR A 107 -25.25 -9.08 -15.99
CA THR A 107 -26.10 -8.55 -14.91
C THR A 107 -25.73 -7.14 -14.46
N GLN A 108 -24.54 -6.67 -14.81
CA GLN A 108 -24.01 -5.39 -14.35
C GLN A 108 -23.58 -4.53 -15.53
N ASN A 109 -23.84 -3.22 -15.47
CA ASN A 109 -23.46 -2.28 -16.51
C ASN A 109 -22.00 -1.83 -16.31
N PRO A 110 -21.06 -2.24 -17.20
CA PRO A 110 -19.65 -1.91 -17.05
C PRO A 110 -19.37 -0.41 -17.03
N LYS A 111 -20.12 0.36 -17.84
CA LYS A 111 -19.96 1.82 -17.92
C LYS A 111 -20.29 2.50 -16.59
N MET A 112 -21.32 2.03 -15.91
CA MET A 112 -21.73 2.59 -14.61
C MET A 112 -20.73 2.24 -13.51
N ILE A 113 -20.16 1.03 -13.54
CA ILE A 113 -19.11 0.61 -12.60
C ILE A 113 -17.86 1.48 -12.78
N GLU A 114 -17.37 1.63 -14.01
CA GLU A 114 -16.21 2.48 -14.29
C GLU A 114 -16.48 3.94 -13.88
N GLN A 115 -17.64 4.50 -14.21
CA GLN A 115 -18.00 5.86 -13.79
C GLN A 115 -18.04 6.02 -12.27
N THR A 116 -18.52 5.01 -11.54
CA THR A 116 -18.54 5.03 -10.07
C THR A 116 -17.11 4.96 -9.54
N TRP A 117 -16.32 4.00 -10.01
CA TRP A 117 -14.91 3.85 -9.63
C TRP A 117 -14.11 5.15 -9.84
N GLN A 118 -14.25 5.75 -11.02
CA GLN A 118 -13.62 7.01 -11.37
C GLN A 118 -14.01 8.15 -10.42
N SER A 119 -15.30 8.31 -10.14
CA SER A 119 -15.81 9.46 -9.39
C SER A 119 -15.64 9.33 -7.87
N THR A 120 -15.81 8.13 -7.30
CA THR A 120 -15.80 7.95 -5.84
C THR A 120 -14.46 7.51 -5.29
N PHE A 121 -13.61 6.91 -6.12
CA PHE A 121 -12.34 6.32 -5.71
C PHE A 121 -11.14 7.02 -6.36
N TYR A 122 -11.01 6.98 -7.68
CA TYR A 122 -9.80 7.43 -8.38
C TYR A 122 -9.60 8.95 -8.34
N LYS A 123 -10.62 9.74 -8.68
CA LYS A 123 -10.50 11.20 -8.64
C LYS A 123 -10.13 11.73 -7.24
N PRO A 124 -10.77 11.29 -6.15
CA PRO A 124 -10.33 11.65 -4.79
C PRO A 124 -8.90 11.21 -4.49
N LEU A 125 -8.50 10.00 -4.89
CA LEU A 125 -7.15 9.48 -4.69
C LEU A 125 -6.08 10.37 -5.33
N ILE A 126 -6.25 10.73 -6.60
CA ILE A 126 -5.31 11.59 -7.31
C ILE A 126 -5.28 12.99 -6.71
N ALA A 127 -6.42 13.57 -6.34
CA ALA A 127 -6.47 14.89 -5.73
C ALA A 127 -5.70 14.97 -4.40
N GLU A 128 -5.81 13.96 -3.54
CA GLU A 128 -5.05 13.90 -2.27
C GLU A 128 -3.55 13.69 -2.53
N ILE A 129 -3.19 12.88 -3.52
CA ILE A 129 -1.79 12.68 -3.91
C ILE A 129 -1.19 13.97 -4.46
N GLU A 130 -1.83 14.63 -5.43
CA GLU A 130 -1.34 15.90 -5.99
C GLU A 130 -1.16 16.95 -4.89
N THR A 131 -2.10 17.03 -3.94
CA THR A 131 -2.00 17.93 -2.78
C THR A 131 -0.79 17.60 -1.91
N ALA A 132 -0.58 16.32 -1.58
CA ALA A 132 0.56 15.87 -0.79
C ALA A 132 1.90 16.15 -1.51
N LEU A 133 1.94 15.93 -2.83
CA LEU A 133 3.13 16.11 -3.64
C LEU A 133 3.52 17.59 -3.82
N GLN A 134 2.55 18.50 -3.79
CA GLN A 134 2.82 19.95 -3.84
C GLN A 134 3.41 20.51 -2.54
N ASP A 135 3.08 19.91 -1.39
CA ASP A 135 3.31 20.50 -0.07
C ASP A 135 4.68 20.19 0.54
N THR A 136 5.46 19.24 -0.01
CA THR A 136 6.61 18.70 0.76
C THR A 136 7.97 18.66 0.05
N ARG A 137 8.92 19.35 0.69
CA ARG A 137 10.32 18.92 0.77
C ARG A 137 10.54 18.40 2.18
N GLN A 138 10.73 17.09 2.35
CA GLN A 138 11.07 16.54 3.65
C GLN A 138 12.59 16.53 3.83
N PRO A 139 13.13 17.05 4.94
CA PRO A 139 14.58 17.07 5.16
C PRO A 139 15.16 15.68 5.40
N SER A 140 14.32 14.66 5.63
CA SER A 140 14.72 13.29 5.90
C SER A 140 13.72 12.28 5.34
N SER A 141 14.20 11.05 5.12
CA SER A 141 13.41 9.93 4.60
C SER A 141 13.54 8.74 5.58
N PRO A 142 12.72 8.73 6.65
CA PRO A 142 12.73 7.67 7.66
C PRO A 142 11.96 6.43 7.16
N LEU A 143 12.53 5.72 6.19
CA LEU A 143 11.91 4.55 5.56
C LEU A 143 11.79 3.38 6.53
N PHE A 144 12.84 3.07 7.30
CA PHE A 144 12.79 1.98 8.29
C PHE A 144 11.67 2.18 9.30
N GLU A 145 11.56 3.38 9.84
CA GLU A 145 10.57 3.72 10.85
C GLU A 145 9.15 3.69 10.27
N SER A 146 8.96 4.21 9.05
CA SER A 146 7.68 4.16 8.35
C SER A 146 7.25 2.72 8.03
N LEU A 147 8.19 1.89 7.56
CA LEU A 147 7.95 0.48 7.25
C LEU A 147 7.67 -0.35 8.49
N TYR A 148 8.34 -0.06 9.60
CA TYR A 148 8.04 -0.65 10.90
C TYR A 148 6.60 -0.34 11.31
N THR A 149 6.18 0.92 11.25
CA THR A 149 4.80 1.29 11.60
C THR A 149 3.77 0.65 10.68
N ILE A 150 4.07 0.48 9.38
CA ILE A 150 3.18 -0.23 8.46
C ILE A 150 3.07 -1.72 8.84
N ALA A 151 4.19 -2.37 9.15
CA ALA A 151 4.22 -3.78 9.55
C ALA A 151 3.51 -4.03 10.89
N ASP A 152 3.63 -3.10 11.85
CA ASP A 152 3.02 -3.21 13.17
C ASP A 152 1.49 -3.05 13.18
N ARG A 153 0.90 -2.66 12.04
CA ARG A 153 -0.56 -2.56 11.91
C ARG A 153 -1.22 -3.92 12.16
N ALA A 154 -2.36 -3.91 12.87
CA ALA A 154 -3.14 -5.12 13.14
C ALA A 154 -3.54 -5.89 11.87
N ASP A 155 -3.78 -5.16 10.78
CA ASP A 155 -4.08 -5.69 9.46
C ASP A 155 -2.87 -6.23 8.69
N PHE A 156 -1.64 -6.06 9.17
CA PHE A 156 -0.41 -6.59 8.56
C PHE A 156 0.22 -7.73 9.38
N GLN A 157 -0.40 -8.12 10.49
CA GLN A 157 0.03 -9.25 11.30
C GLN A 157 -0.17 -10.58 10.56
N SER A 158 0.58 -11.61 10.94
CA SER A 158 0.67 -12.93 10.26
C SER A 158 -0.65 -13.64 9.93
N SER A 159 -1.76 -13.30 10.61
CA SER A 159 -3.09 -13.82 10.31
C SER A 159 -3.76 -13.19 9.07
N ALA A 160 -3.20 -12.11 8.54
CA ALA A 160 -3.76 -11.34 7.46
C ALA A 160 -3.18 -11.77 6.11
N GLU A 161 -4.05 -12.24 5.21
CA GLU A 161 -3.66 -12.66 3.87
C GLU A 161 -3.72 -11.50 2.87
N ASN A 162 -3.02 -11.60 1.74
CA ASN A 162 -3.04 -10.62 0.66
C ASN A 162 -2.68 -9.20 1.13
N ARG A 163 -1.51 -9.08 1.75
CA ARG A 163 -0.95 -7.81 2.22
C ARG A 163 0.21 -7.40 1.34
N ARG A 164 0.16 -6.16 0.88
CA ARG A 164 1.12 -5.62 -0.07
C ARG A 164 1.59 -4.26 0.39
N VAL A 165 2.91 -4.06 0.43
CA VAL A 165 3.53 -2.75 0.63
C VAL A 165 4.26 -2.39 -0.65
N VAL A 166 4.02 -1.18 -1.11
CA VAL A 166 4.59 -0.66 -2.34
C VAL A 166 5.34 0.61 -2.00
N VAL A 167 6.67 0.56 -2.07
CA VAL A 167 7.54 1.67 -1.70
C VAL A 167 7.96 2.39 -2.96
N VAL A 168 7.56 3.66 -3.10
CA VAL A 168 7.99 4.55 -4.19
C VAL A 168 9.00 5.52 -3.60
N SER A 169 10.28 5.31 -3.90
CA SER A 169 11.38 6.04 -3.27
C SER A 169 12.66 5.86 -4.08
N ASP A 170 13.65 6.72 -3.87
CA ASP A 170 15.05 6.45 -4.24
C ASP A 170 15.71 5.38 -3.33
N LEU A 171 14.98 4.92 -2.31
CA LEU A 171 15.36 3.96 -1.28
C LEU A 171 16.53 4.44 -0.39
N MET A 172 16.77 5.74 -0.33
CA MET A 172 17.82 6.34 0.50
C MET A 172 17.32 6.58 1.92
N GLN A 173 17.56 5.61 2.81
CA GLN A 173 17.28 5.78 4.24
C GLN A 173 18.03 6.99 4.79
N HIS A 174 17.29 7.89 5.45
CA HIS A 174 17.85 8.99 6.20
C HIS A 174 17.00 9.33 7.42
N SER A 175 17.48 8.94 8.61
CA SER A 175 16.93 9.32 9.90
C SER A 175 18.05 9.49 10.94
N ASP A 176 17.67 9.84 12.17
CA ASP A 176 18.60 9.89 13.30
C ASP A 176 19.12 8.49 13.69
N GLY A 177 18.33 7.44 13.45
CA GLY A 177 18.66 6.06 13.80
C GLY A 177 19.65 5.41 12.82
N PHE A 178 19.52 5.71 11.53
CA PHE A 178 20.42 5.24 10.48
C PHE A 178 20.36 6.14 9.25
N SER A 179 21.48 6.28 8.53
CA SER A 179 21.54 7.13 7.35
C SER A 179 22.55 6.61 6.33
N PHE A 180 22.08 6.27 5.14
CA PHE A 180 22.93 5.83 4.03
C PHE A 180 23.95 6.90 3.63
N TYR A 181 23.63 8.19 3.80
CA TYR A 181 24.56 9.29 3.56
C TYR A 181 25.81 9.30 4.47
N LYS A 182 25.77 8.64 5.64
CA LYS A 182 26.87 8.65 6.61
C LYS A 182 27.75 7.41 6.52
N VAL A 183 27.15 6.25 6.30
CA VAL A 183 27.81 4.94 6.37
C VAL A 183 27.63 4.09 5.11
N GLY A 184 26.90 4.58 4.11
CA GLY A 184 26.53 3.81 2.93
C GLY A 184 25.40 2.81 3.20
N ALA A 185 25.11 1.98 2.19
CA ALA A 185 24.20 0.83 2.30
C ALA A 185 24.93 -0.39 2.93
N ASP A 186 25.53 -0.18 4.10
CA ASP A 186 26.25 -1.21 4.85
C ASP A 186 25.29 -1.91 5.83
N TYR A 187 25.04 -3.20 5.57
CA TYR A 187 24.12 -4.01 6.37
C TYR A 187 24.66 -4.34 7.77
N ASP A 188 25.97 -4.57 7.89
CA ASP A 188 26.59 -4.85 9.19
C ASP A 188 26.56 -3.61 10.09
N ALA A 189 26.78 -2.42 9.50
CA ALA A 189 26.61 -1.16 10.20
C ALA A 189 25.15 -0.94 10.65
N TYR A 190 24.17 -1.35 9.82
CA TYR A 190 22.75 -1.30 10.21
C TYR A 190 22.46 -2.19 11.41
N LEU A 191 22.93 -3.44 11.43
CA LEU A 191 22.70 -4.38 12.53
C LEU A 191 23.21 -3.85 13.89
N GLY A 192 24.26 -3.02 13.89
CA GLY A 192 24.79 -2.35 15.08
C GLY A 192 24.12 -1.02 15.44
N SER A 193 23.13 -0.57 14.65
CA SER A 193 22.50 0.74 14.81
C SER A 193 21.20 0.67 15.62
N LYS A 194 20.74 1.83 16.14
CA LYS A 194 19.44 1.95 16.81
C LYS A 194 18.27 1.55 15.91
N ALA A 195 18.39 1.73 14.59
CA ALA A 195 17.33 1.36 13.66
C ALA A 195 17.10 -0.16 13.60
N ALA A 196 18.09 -0.98 13.94
CA ALA A 196 17.92 -2.44 13.99
C ALA A 196 17.12 -2.92 15.21
N GLU A 197 16.95 -2.09 16.24
CA GLU A 197 16.14 -2.42 17.42
C GLU A 197 14.64 -2.52 17.08
N THR A 198 14.19 -1.87 16.00
CA THR A 198 12.79 -1.83 15.55
C THR A 198 12.63 -2.60 14.25
N LYS A 199 12.96 -3.89 14.30
CA LYS A 199 12.85 -4.77 13.13
C LYS A 199 11.38 -5.14 12.86
N PRO A 200 10.86 -4.93 11.63
CA PRO A 200 9.48 -5.29 11.32
C PRO A 200 9.31 -6.81 11.15
N HIS A 201 8.10 -7.27 11.44
CA HIS A 201 7.62 -8.61 11.06
C HIS A 201 6.67 -8.47 9.89
N MET A 202 7.02 -9.06 8.75
CA MET A 202 6.32 -8.92 7.48
C MET A 202 6.05 -10.29 6.83
N ASP A 203 5.83 -11.32 7.65
CA ASP A 203 5.49 -12.66 7.17
C ASP A 203 4.23 -12.61 6.28
N HIS A 204 4.32 -13.23 5.10
CA HIS A 204 3.25 -13.22 4.09
C HIS A 204 2.89 -11.84 3.51
N VAL A 205 3.73 -10.83 3.74
CA VAL A 205 3.59 -9.51 3.12
C VAL A 205 4.44 -9.46 1.86
N GLN A 206 3.81 -9.08 0.76
CA GLN A 206 4.52 -8.79 -0.48
C GLN A 206 5.04 -7.35 -0.44
N VAL A 207 6.34 -7.17 -0.59
CA VAL A 207 6.95 -5.84 -0.65
C VAL A 207 7.51 -5.59 -2.05
N VAL A 208 7.09 -4.50 -2.68
CA VAL A 208 7.60 -4.08 -3.97
C VAL A 208 8.18 -2.68 -3.89
N ALA A 209 9.48 -2.55 -4.15
CA ALA A 209 10.09 -1.25 -4.33
C ALA A 209 10.02 -0.80 -5.80
N ARG A 210 9.44 0.38 -6.03
CA ARG A 210 9.57 1.14 -7.27
C ARG A 210 10.64 2.20 -7.04
N ILE A 211 11.81 1.96 -7.64
CA ILE A 211 12.96 2.81 -7.39
C ILE A 211 12.93 3.98 -8.34
N VAL A 212 12.96 5.20 -7.79
CA VAL A 212 13.10 6.44 -8.56
C VAL A 212 14.53 6.94 -8.36
N PRO A 213 15.50 6.49 -9.18
CA PRO A 213 16.91 6.77 -8.94
C PRO A 213 17.22 8.24 -9.17
N ARG A 214 18.00 8.83 -8.26
CA ARG A 214 18.56 10.17 -8.43
C ARG A 214 20.03 10.08 -8.83
N GLN A 215 20.48 10.99 -9.69
CA GLN A 215 21.87 11.04 -10.16
C GLN A 215 22.84 11.70 -9.16
N ILE A 216 22.37 12.09 -7.97
CA ILE A 216 23.09 12.99 -7.07
C ILE A 216 24.00 12.21 -6.09
N TYR A 217 23.82 10.91 -5.96
CA TYR A 217 24.45 10.12 -4.91
C TYR A 217 25.61 9.27 -5.43
N ASP A 218 26.72 9.27 -4.70
CA ASP A 218 27.89 8.41 -4.96
C ASP A 218 27.69 6.96 -4.48
N LEU A 219 26.48 6.59 -4.05
CA LEU A 219 26.17 5.25 -3.56
C LEU A 219 25.66 4.36 -4.72
N PRO A 220 26.30 3.22 -5.01
CA PRO A 220 25.84 2.34 -6.07
C PRO A 220 24.44 1.79 -5.80
N LEU A 221 23.54 1.92 -6.77
CA LEU A 221 22.17 1.39 -6.67
C LEU A 221 22.14 -0.12 -6.42
N ALA A 222 23.15 -0.86 -6.88
CA ALA A 222 23.27 -2.28 -6.61
C ALA A 222 23.40 -2.58 -5.11
N ASP A 223 24.15 -1.76 -4.37
CA ASP A 223 24.37 -1.92 -2.93
C ASP A 223 23.09 -1.59 -2.15
N VAL A 224 22.41 -0.51 -2.54
CA VAL A 224 21.09 -0.14 -1.99
C VAL A 224 20.09 -1.29 -2.19
N LYS A 225 20.00 -1.85 -3.40
CA LYS A 225 19.12 -3.00 -3.69
C LYS A 225 19.50 -4.24 -2.87
N ALA A 226 20.78 -4.51 -2.70
CA ALA A 226 21.26 -5.65 -1.92
C ALA A 226 20.91 -5.49 -0.44
N PHE A 227 21.11 -4.30 0.12
CA PHE A 227 20.72 -3.95 1.49
C PHE A 227 19.24 -4.20 1.72
N TRP A 228 18.36 -3.61 0.90
CA TRP A 228 16.91 -3.74 1.09
C TRP A 228 16.42 -5.16 0.88
N ARG A 229 17.03 -5.91 -0.04
CA ARG A 229 16.74 -7.34 -0.18
C ARG A 229 17.07 -8.10 1.10
N ALA A 230 18.23 -7.87 1.70
CA ALA A 230 18.59 -8.50 2.97
C ALA A 230 17.61 -8.11 4.08
N TYR A 231 17.33 -6.81 4.24
CA TYR A 231 16.39 -6.27 5.22
C TYR A 231 15.01 -6.93 5.15
N PHE A 232 14.39 -6.97 3.96
CA PHE A 232 13.05 -7.54 3.80
C PHE A 232 13.04 -9.08 3.88
N THR A 233 14.09 -9.74 3.43
CA THR A 233 14.23 -11.21 3.61
C THR A 233 14.27 -11.56 5.09
N GLU A 234 15.02 -10.79 5.88
CA GLU A 234 15.12 -11.01 7.32
C GLU A 234 13.83 -10.66 8.08
N ALA A 235 13.00 -9.78 7.52
CA ALA A 235 11.67 -9.43 8.03
C ALA A 235 10.58 -10.47 7.66
N GLY A 236 10.89 -11.47 6.83
CA GLY A 236 9.93 -12.50 6.38
C GLY A 236 9.08 -12.12 5.16
N ALA A 237 9.38 -10.99 4.51
CA ALA A 237 8.62 -10.49 3.37
C ALA A 237 9.04 -11.14 2.03
N GLU A 238 8.09 -11.23 1.11
CA GLU A 238 8.38 -11.50 -0.30
C GLU A 238 8.77 -10.21 -1.01
N TYR A 239 10.07 -9.98 -1.19
CA TYR A 239 10.58 -8.72 -1.75
C TYR A 239 10.92 -8.79 -3.23
N GLY A 240 10.45 -7.78 -3.99
CA GLY A 240 10.89 -7.48 -5.34
C GLY A 240 11.20 -5.98 -5.52
N SER A 241 12.02 -5.65 -6.50
CA SER A 241 12.22 -4.26 -6.93
C SER A 241 12.18 -4.14 -8.44
N VAL A 242 11.66 -3.02 -8.93
CA VAL A 242 11.79 -2.61 -10.33
C VAL A 242 12.33 -1.19 -10.39
N ASN A 243 12.95 -0.89 -11.53
CA ASN A 243 13.37 0.44 -11.90
C ASN A 243 12.38 1.01 -12.92
#